data_AF-A0A841GW42-F1
#
_entry.id   AF-A0A841GW42-F1
#
_cell.length_a   1.000
_cell.length_b   1.000
_cell.length_c   1.000
_cell.angle_alpha   90.00
_cell.angle_beta   90.00
_cell.angle_gamma   90.00
#
_symmetry.space_group_name_H-M   'P 1'
#
loop_
_entity.id
_entity.type
_entity.pdbx_description
1 polymer ?
#
loop_
_entity_poly.entity_id
_entity_poly.type
_entity_poly.pdbx_seq_one_letter_code
_entity_poly.pdbx_strand_id
1 'polypeptide(L)'
;MIRSRGQVLLARAGFALFGAASFAACAPAAQSPESPAPVAAASGGSCTFTNPVARGADPWVEFRDGFYYMAQGKNPGEGQRSSIWVFRSRKLTDPMRDSVQVWTSPETGWNQTHIWAPEIRFVDGRWYIYYAGGRPGPQDAPFIYQRAGVLRAAGNDPRGAWEDLGALDTGGDLATRADDVWAIDFTVHRLNGQLYGFWSGWDNNTPVARTPQFIYVARMSNPSTISGPRVRISSPTESWERRVDPTDGLDLNEGPQVLEHNGHAFVIYSTRESWTRAYRLGQLRLTGTDPLQPSSWTKSGPVFAEANEVYGPGHNGFTKSPDGTEDWIIYHAKVDTGPNWNRVIRAQRFTWRADGSPDFGQPVASGVALPVPSGEPCTQ
;
A
#
# COMPACT_ATOMS: atom_id res chain seq x y z
N MET A 1 -12.82 19.40 70.65
CA MET A 1 -11.76 19.83 69.72
C MET A 1 -12.37 20.74 68.66
N ILE A 2 -12.04 22.02 68.81
CA ILE A 2 -12.08 23.19 67.91
C ILE A 2 -13.31 23.42 67.00
N ARG A 3 -13.98 24.54 67.28
CA ARG A 3 -15.11 25.20 66.60
C ARG A 3 -14.66 26.47 65.84
N SER A 4 -15.59 26.96 65.01
CA SER A 4 -15.79 28.35 64.48
C SER A 4 -15.06 28.67 63.17
N ARG A 5 -15.70 29.07 62.05
CA ARG A 5 -16.72 30.11 61.73
C ARG A 5 -16.25 31.56 61.99
N GLY A 6 -15.99 32.30 60.91
CA GLY A 6 -16.12 33.76 60.77
C GLY A 6 -16.60 34.04 59.34
N GLN A 7 -17.82 34.50 59.11
CA GLN A 7 -18.41 35.86 59.22
C GLN A 7 -17.96 36.86 58.16
N VAL A 8 -18.99 37.32 57.46
CA VAL A 8 -19.14 38.35 56.42
C VAL A 8 -18.88 39.75 56.98
N LEU A 9 -18.37 40.68 56.15
CA LEU A 9 -18.76 42.09 56.23
C LEU A 9 -18.65 42.78 54.85
N LEU A 10 -19.76 43.37 54.41
CA LEU A 10 -19.85 44.38 53.34
C LEU A 10 -19.37 45.74 53.87
N ALA A 11 -18.74 46.55 53.03
CA ALA A 11 -18.71 48.00 53.18
C ALA A 11 -18.87 48.70 51.82
N ARG A 12 -19.78 49.69 51.81
CA ARG A 12 -20.19 50.54 50.69
C ARG A 12 -19.28 51.78 50.57
N ALA A 13 -19.42 52.43 49.41
CA ALA A 13 -19.51 53.88 49.18
C ALA A 13 -18.28 54.58 48.57
N GLY A 14 -18.56 55.46 47.59
CA GLY A 14 -17.63 56.49 47.13
C GLY A 14 -17.83 56.93 45.68
N PHE A 15 -18.87 57.72 45.41
CA PHE A 15 -19.03 58.52 44.19
C PHE A 15 -17.98 59.64 44.16
N ALA A 16 -17.37 59.90 43.01
CA ALA A 16 -16.77 61.21 42.71
C ALA A 16 -16.90 61.51 41.21
N LEU A 17 -17.79 62.46 40.90
CA LEU A 17 -17.83 63.16 39.62
C LEU A 17 -16.61 64.08 39.51
N PHE A 18 -15.93 64.07 38.36
CA PHE A 18 -15.17 65.23 37.88
C PHE A 18 -15.58 65.51 36.44
N GLY A 19 -16.18 66.67 36.23
CA GLY A 19 -16.38 67.24 34.92
C GLY A 19 -15.10 67.90 34.43
N ALA A 20 -14.82 67.75 33.13
CA ALA A 20 -13.88 68.59 32.40
C ALA A 20 -14.48 68.85 31.01
N ALA A 21 -14.61 70.13 30.70
CA ALA A 21 -15.18 70.65 29.47
C ALA A 21 -14.12 70.76 28.36
N SER A 22 -14.62 70.61 27.13
CA SER A 22 -14.17 71.23 25.87
C SER A 22 -12.80 70.84 25.33
N PHE A 23 -12.77 70.38 24.07
CA PHE A 23 -12.36 71.19 22.91
C PHE A 23 -12.73 70.43 21.63
N ALA A 24 -13.57 71.05 20.80
CA ALA A 24 -13.90 70.57 19.47
C ALA A 24 -12.72 70.91 18.53
N ALA A 25 -12.02 69.87 18.07
CA ALA A 25 -11.05 69.97 16.98
C ALA A 25 -11.64 69.28 15.74
N CYS A 26 -11.79 70.06 14.67
CA CYS A 26 -12.21 69.60 13.36
C CYS A 26 -11.02 68.84 12.73
N ALA A 27 -11.15 67.52 12.57
CA ALA A 27 -10.17 66.68 11.88
C ALA A 27 -10.64 66.39 10.45
N PRO A 28 -9.74 66.36 9.45
CA PRO A 28 -10.09 66.07 8.06
C PRO A 28 -10.55 64.61 7.92
N ALA A 29 -11.52 64.39 7.02
CA ALA A 29 -12.12 63.09 6.74
C ALA A 29 -11.05 62.04 6.37
N ALA A 30 -10.87 61.04 7.24
CA ALA A 30 -10.12 59.84 6.92
C ALA A 30 -10.94 59.00 5.94
N GLN A 31 -10.36 58.70 4.78
CA GLN A 31 -10.91 57.75 3.82
C GLN A 31 -10.96 56.36 4.48
N SER A 32 -12.14 55.75 4.50
CA SER A 32 -12.34 54.36 4.91
C SER A 32 -11.47 53.44 4.04
N PRO A 33 -10.76 52.45 4.59
CA PRO A 33 -10.12 51.45 3.75
C PRO A 33 -11.22 50.67 3.00
N GLU A 34 -11.16 50.70 1.67
CA GLU A 34 -11.95 49.85 0.80
C GLU A 34 -11.78 48.39 1.26
N SER A 35 -12.90 47.75 1.61
CA SER A 35 -12.94 46.30 1.76
C SER A 35 -12.49 45.68 0.44
N PRO A 36 -11.50 44.77 0.42
CA PRO A 36 -11.17 44.07 -0.81
C PRO A 36 -12.43 43.32 -1.28
N ALA A 37 -12.82 43.59 -2.53
CA ALA A 37 -13.90 42.88 -3.19
C ALA A 37 -13.69 41.36 -3.03
N PRO A 38 -14.77 40.57 -2.84
CA PRO A 38 -14.63 39.12 -2.80
C PRO A 38 -13.98 38.69 -4.10
N VAL A 39 -12.76 38.17 -4.01
CA VAL A 39 -12.11 37.49 -5.12
C VAL A 39 -13.06 36.35 -5.47
N ALA A 40 -13.73 36.49 -6.61
CA ALA A 40 -14.57 35.45 -7.15
C ALA A 40 -13.73 34.17 -7.14
N ALA A 41 -14.15 33.18 -6.35
CA ALA A 41 -13.56 31.86 -6.38
C ALA A 41 -13.63 31.42 -7.84
N ALA A 42 -12.47 31.32 -8.48
CA ALA A 42 -12.38 30.72 -9.80
C ALA A 42 -13.05 29.35 -9.66
N SER A 43 -14.12 29.15 -10.43
CA SER A 43 -14.76 27.86 -10.60
C SER A 43 -13.78 26.95 -11.32
N GLY A 44 -12.81 26.40 -10.56
CA GLY A 44 -11.81 25.48 -11.06
C GLY A 44 -12.49 24.17 -11.39
N GLY A 45 -12.71 23.91 -12.68
CA GLY A 45 -13.02 22.56 -13.14
C GLY A 45 -11.93 21.61 -12.64
N SER A 46 -12.32 20.57 -11.91
CA SER A 46 -11.38 19.58 -11.38
C SER A 46 -10.60 18.96 -12.53
N CYS A 47 -9.27 19.02 -12.47
CA CYS A 47 -8.41 18.33 -13.42
C CYS A 47 -8.71 16.83 -13.38
N THR A 48 -8.67 16.19 -14.54
CA THR A 48 -9.04 14.77 -14.67
C THR A 48 -7.93 13.94 -15.28
N PHE A 49 -7.92 12.65 -14.97
CA PHE A 49 -7.13 11.62 -15.64
C PHE A 49 -8.04 10.49 -16.15
N THR A 50 -7.47 9.54 -16.88
CA THR A 50 -8.17 8.32 -17.29
C THR A 50 -7.31 7.11 -16.98
N ASN A 51 -7.95 5.97 -16.68
CA ASN A 51 -7.26 4.69 -16.57
C ASN A 51 -7.05 4.04 -17.95
N PRO A 52 -5.97 3.26 -18.15
CA PRO A 52 -4.89 2.98 -17.18
C PRO A 52 -3.88 4.14 -17.04
N VAL A 53 -3.25 4.23 -15.86
CA VAL A 53 -2.25 5.28 -15.55
C VAL A 53 -0.83 4.90 -15.98
N ALA A 54 -0.56 3.61 -16.17
CA ALA A 54 0.74 3.12 -16.63
C ALA A 54 0.68 1.68 -17.17
N ARG A 55 1.73 1.23 -17.86
CA ARG A 55 1.93 -0.19 -18.18
C ARG A 55 2.69 -0.88 -17.05
N GLY A 56 2.34 -2.13 -16.74
CA GLY A 56 3.04 -2.90 -15.73
C GLY A 56 2.10 -3.68 -14.83
N ALA A 57 2.71 -4.29 -13.82
CA ALA A 57 2.06 -5.16 -12.88
C ALA A 57 2.50 -4.86 -11.45
N ASP A 58 1.75 -5.44 -10.52
CA ASP A 58 2.07 -5.51 -9.09
C ASP A 58 2.44 -4.13 -8.51
N PRO A 59 1.61 -3.08 -8.73
CA PRO A 59 1.96 -1.74 -8.32
C PRO A 59 1.89 -1.56 -6.82
N TRP A 60 2.91 -0.92 -6.27
CA TRP A 60 2.94 -0.49 -4.88
C TRP A 60 3.54 0.93 -4.81
N VAL A 61 2.98 1.81 -3.97
CA VAL A 61 3.36 3.23 -3.93
C VAL A 61 3.48 3.80 -2.51
N GLU A 62 4.61 4.46 -2.22
CA GLU A 62 4.85 5.20 -0.96
C GLU A 62 4.72 6.69 -1.29
N PHE A 63 3.87 7.41 -0.56
CA PHE A 63 3.84 8.87 -0.64
C PHE A 63 4.70 9.49 0.46
N ARG A 64 5.70 10.29 0.07
CA ARG A 64 6.61 10.96 1.00
C ARG A 64 7.16 12.26 0.41
N ASP A 65 7.23 13.30 1.23
CA ASP A 65 7.85 14.59 0.91
C ASP A 65 7.34 15.21 -0.42
N GLY A 66 6.04 15.04 -0.69
CA GLY A 66 5.38 15.58 -1.89
C GLY A 66 5.57 14.75 -3.17
N PHE A 67 6.08 13.52 -3.04
CA PHE A 67 6.28 12.59 -4.14
C PHE A 67 5.71 11.21 -3.84
N TYR A 68 5.18 10.57 -4.88
CA TYR A 68 4.93 9.15 -4.94
C TYR A 68 6.17 8.42 -5.44
N TYR A 69 6.54 7.36 -4.74
CA TYR A 69 7.63 6.45 -5.09
C TYR A 69 7.06 5.07 -5.40
N MET A 70 7.46 4.49 -6.52
CA MET A 70 7.07 3.15 -6.95
C MET A 70 8.31 2.39 -7.36
N ALA A 71 8.33 1.07 -7.16
CA ALA A 71 9.37 0.20 -7.70
C ALA A 71 8.78 -0.75 -8.76
N GLN A 72 9.60 -1.18 -9.72
CA GLN A 72 9.23 -2.20 -10.70
C GLN A 72 10.39 -3.11 -11.05
N GLY A 73 10.13 -4.41 -11.09
CA GLY A 73 11.06 -5.42 -11.59
C GLY A 73 11.04 -5.46 -13.11
N LYS A 74 12.20 -5.45 -13.75
CA LYS A 74 12.35 -5.68 -15.19
C LYS A 74 13.06 -7.00 -15.42
N ASN A 75 12.39 -7.89 -16.15
CA ASN A 75 12.85 -9.24 -16.47
C ASN A 75 13.01 -9.33 -18.00
N PRO A 76 14.15 -8.90 -18.57
CA PRO A 76 14.32 -8.76 -20.02
C PRO A 76 14.35 -10.08 -20.81
N GLY A 77 14.45 -11.22 -20.13
CA GLY A 77 14.48 -12.54 -20.76
C GLY A 77 15.88 -13.15 -20.81
N GLU A 78 16.04 -14.18 -21.63
CA GLU A 78 17.25 -15.00 -21.69
C GLU A 78 18.51 -14.18 -22.03
N GLY A 79 19.61 -14.46 -21.33
CA GLY A 79 20.90 -13.79 -21.53
C GLY A 79 20.99 -12.36 -20.97
N GLN A 80 19.93 -11.84 -20.35
CA GLN A 80 19.94 -10.50 -19.74
C GLN A 80 19.57 -10.57 -18.26
N ARG A 81 20.28 -9.78 -17.44
CA ARG A 81 20.06 -9.74 -15.99
C ARG A 81 18.80 -8.94 -15.66
N SER A 82 18.07 -9.42 -14.67
CA SER A 82 16.89 -8.72 -14.17
C SER A 82 17.30 -7.51 -13.34
N SER A 83 16.41 -6.55 -13.15
CA SER A 83 16.71 -5.31 -12.41
C SER A 83 15.50 -4.78 -11.66
N ILE A 84 15.75 -3.95 -10.66
CA ILE A 84 14.71 -3.16 -9.97
C ILE A 84 14.93 -1.69 -10.28
N TRP A 85 13.85 -1.02 -10.67
CA TRP A 85 13.82 0.40 -10.97
C TRP A 85 12.93 1.12 -9.97
N VAL A 86 13.39 2.27 -9.47
CA VAL A 86 12.59 3.17 -8.63
C VAL A 86 12.16 4.36 -9.48
N PHE A 87 10.86 4.65 -9.43
CA PHE A 87 10.19 5.77 -10.09
C PHE A 87 9.80 6.80 -9.04
N ARG A 88 9.77 8.06 -9.44
CA ARG A 88 9.34 9.17 -8.58
C ARG A 88 8.45 10.10 -9.39
N SER A 89 7.28 10.40 -8.86
CA SER A 89 6.33 11.32 -9.50
C SER A 89 5.66 12.21 -8.47
N ARG A 90 5.26 13.42 -8.86
CA ARG A 90 4.33 14.24 -8.05
C ARG A 90 2.88 13.79 -8.21
N LYS A 91 2.62 12.84 -9.12
CA LYS A 91 1.28 12.40 -9.51
C LYS A 91 1.14 10.90 -9.36
N LEU A 92 0.11 10.45 -8.65
CA LEU A 92 -0.32 9.06 -8.62
C LEU A 92 -0.85 8.63 -9.99
N THR A 93 -1.42 9.57 -10.76
CA THR A 93 -2.00 9.30 -12.08
C THR A 93 -0.99 9.30 -13.22
N ASP A 94 0.29 9.55 -12.92
CA ASP A 94 1.43 9.40 -13.82
C ASP A 94 2.63 8.85 -13.01
N PRO A 95 2.55 7.60 -12.52
CA PRO A 95 3.44 7.11 -11.47
C PRO A 95 4.84 6.71 -11.99
N MET A 96 4.99 6.46 -13.29
CA MET A 96 6.23 5.93 -13.89
C MET A 96 7.10 7.04 -14.50
N ARG A 97 7.50 8.02 -13.67
CA ARG A 97 8.37 9.15 -14.06
C ARG A 97 9.72 9.09 -13.32
N ASP A 98 10.69 9.84 -13.82
CA ASP A 98 12.03 10.01 -13.23
C ASP A 98 12.71 8.72 -12.74
N SER A 99 12.69 7.67 -13.57
CA SER A 99 13.12 6.33 -13.16
C SER A 99 14.65 6.20 -13.03
N VAL A 100 15.10 5.47 -12.01
CA VAL A 100 16.50 5.07 -11.84
C VAL A 100 16.58 3.56 -11.61
N GLN A 101 17.50 2.87 -12.28
CA GLN A 101 17.83 1.49 -11.96
C GLN A 101 18.64 1.47 -10.66
N VAL A 102 18.10 0.84 -9.63
CA VAL A 102 18.71 0.85 -8.29
C VAL A 102 19.40 -0.46 -7.93
N TRP A 103 19.05 -1.54 -8.63
CA TRP A 103 19.60 -2.86 -8.37
C TRP A 103 19.54 -3.76 -9.62
N THR A 104 20.48 -4.70 -9.70
CA THR A 104 20.60 -5.69 -10.79
C THR A 104 20.77 -7.07 -10.17
N SER A 105 20.00 -8.07 -10.64
CA SER A 105 20.08 -9.44 -10.12
C SER A 105 21.47 -10.03 -10.29
N PRO A 106 22.03 -10.76 -9.31
CA PRO A 106 23.36 -11.34 -9.43
C PRO A 106 23.42 -12.45 -10.48
N GLU A 107 24.63 -12.76 -10.97
CA GLU A 107 24.85 -13.87 -11.92
C GLU A 107 24.70 -15.25 -11.26
N THR A 108 24.94 -15.32 -9.95
CA THR A 108 24.79 -16.54 -9.15
C THR A 108 24.09 -16.18 -7.84
N GLY A 109 23.51 -17.18 -7.16
CA GLY A 109 22.77 -16.98 -5.91
C GLY A 109 21.29 -17.30 -6.02
N TRP A 110 20.50 -16.90 -5.02
CA TRP A 110 19.10 -17.28 -4.91
C TRP A 110 18.16 -16.40 -5.73
N ASN A 111 18.57 -15.18 -6.10
CA ASN A 111 17.75 -14.12 -6.71
C ASN A 111 18.19 -13.76 -8.14
N GLN A 112 18.54 -14.76 -8.96
CA GLN A 112 19.10 -14.53 -10.30
C GLN A 112 18.06 -14.04 -11.32
N THR A 113 16.83 -14.53 -11.23
CA THR A 113 15.77 -14.33 -12.22
C THR A 113 14.41 -14.15 -11.57
N HIS A 114 13.40 -13.81 -12.38
CA HIS A 114 12.00 -13.68 -12.00
C HIS A 114 11.80 -12.72 -10.83
N ILE A 115 12.34 -11.51 -10.99
CA ILE A 115 12.25 -10.44 -10.00
C ILE A 115 10.84 -9.86 -10.04
N TRP A 116 10.04 -10.17 -9.03
CA TRP A 116 8.61 -9.87 -8.98
C TRP A 116 8.26 -8.91 -7.84
N ALA A 117 7.19 -8.15 -8.07
CA ALA A 117 6.47 -7.33 -7.09
C ALA A 117 7.36 -6.56 -6.09
N PRO A 118 8.31 -5.71 -6.54
CA PRO A 118 9.09 -4.92 -5.61
C PRO A 118 8.21 -3.85 -4.92
N GLU A 119 8.12 -3.91 -3.59
CA GLU A 119 7.49 -2.88 -2.75
C GLU A 119 8.53 -1.96 -2.12
N ILE A 120 8.51 -0.67 -2.48
CA ILE A 120 9.41 0.33 -1.90
C ILE A 120 8.81 0.97 -0.64
N ARG A 121 9.32 0.68 0.55
CA ARG A 121 8.73 1.13 1.83
C ARG A 121 9.65 2.07 2.58
N PHE A 122 9.08 3.07 3.27
CA PHE A 122 9.83 3.81 4.30
C PHE A 122 9.43 3.33 5.70
N VAL A 123 10.31 2.56 6.35
CA VAL A 123 10.05 1.95 7.67
C VAL A 123 11.22 2.25 8.60
N ASP A 124 10.91 2.65 9.84
CA ASP A 124 11.91 2.92 10.88
C ASP A 124 13.02 3.88 10.45
N GLY A 125 12.64 4.93 9.73
CA GLY A 125 13.56 5.99 9.31
C GLY A 125 14.40 5.66 8.08
N ARG A 126 14.13 4.55 7.37
CA ARG A 126 14.94 4.12 6.23
C ARG A 126 14.10 3.50 5.11
N TRP A 127 14.61 3.60 3.88
CA TRP A 127 13.98 2.98 2.72
C TRP A 127 14.38 1.51 2.57
N TYR A 128 13.39 0.68 2.26
CA TYR A 128 13.51 -0.75 1.98
C TYR A 128 12.81 -1.07 0.66
N ILE A 129 13.29 -2.09 -0.07
CA ILE A 129 12.55 -2.69 -1.18
C ILE A 129 12.41 -4.18 -0.87
N TYR A 130 11.18 -4.65 -0.71
CA TYR A 130 10.88 -6.07 -0.61
C TYR A 130 10.53 -6.59 -1.99
N TYR A 131 11.07 -7.74 -2.40
CA TYR A 131 10.81 -8.30 -3.73
C TYR A 131 10.87 -9.83 -3.67
N ALA A 132 10.35 -10.49 -4.70
CA ALA A 132 10.59 -11.92 -4.88
C ALA A 132 11.60 -12.17 -5.99
N GLY A 133 12.42 -13.21 -5.84
CA GLY A 133 13.38 -13.65 -6.84
C GLY A 133 13.79 -15.10 -6.63
N GLY A 134 14.36 -15.70 -7.67
CA GLY A 134 14.65 -17.13 -7.70
C GLY A 134 15.85 -17.47 -8.54
N ARG A 135 16.46 -18.63 -8.27
CA ARG A 135 17.37 -19.26 -9.22
C ARG A 135 16.55 -19.90 -10.35
N PRO A 136 17.14 -20.13 -11.54
CA PRO A 136 16.44 -20.79 -12.63
C PRO A 136 15.83 -22.13 -12.20
N GLY A 137 14.53 -22.31 -12.49
CA GLY A 137 13.82 -23.58 -12.32
C GLY A 137 13.87 -24.45 -13.58
N PRO A 138 13.40 -25.71 -13.50
CA PRO A 138 13.17 -26.55 -14.68
C PRO A 138 12.08 -25.95 -15.58
N GLN A 139 12.03 -26.36 -16.85
CA GLN A 139 11.15 -25.76 -17.86
C GLN A 139 9.65 -25.88 -17.52
N ASP A 140 9.24 -26.98 -16.91
CA ASP A 140 7.87 -27.27 -16.49
C ASP A 140 7.51 -26.67 -15.12
N ALA A 141 8.51 -26.17 -14.39
CA ALA A 141 8.33 -25.54 -13.09
C ALA A 141 9.34 -24.40 -12.85
N PRO A 142 9.34 -23.35 -13.70
CA PRO A 142 10.42 -22.36 -13.73
C PRO A 142 10.52 -21.49 -12.47
N PHE A 143 9.46 -21.47 -11.65
CA PHE A 143 9.31 -20.56 -10.51
C PHE A 143 9.29 -21.26 -9.14
N ILE A 144 9.62 -22.55 -9.05
CA ILE A 144 9.56 -23.33 -7.79
C ILE A 144 10.60 -22.90 -6.75
N TYR A 145 11.54 -22.03 -7.11
CA TYR A 145 12.61 -21.55 -6.24
C TYR A 145 12.46 -20.10 -5.77
N GLN A 146 11.30 -19.46 -5.96
CA GLN A 146 11.11 -18.08 -5.51
C GLN A 146 11.27 -17.95 -4.00
N ARG A 147 11.94 -16.89 -3.57
CA ARG A 147 12.06 -16.44 -2.19
C ARG A 147 11.76 -14.95 -2.13
N ALA A 148 11.35 -14.48 -0.95
CA ALA A 148 11.27 -13.06 -0.65
C ALA A 148 12.65 -12.57 -0.20
N GLY A 149 13.07 -11.40 -0.67
CA GLY A 149 14.28 -10.73 -0.22
C GLY A 149 14.05 -9.25 0.03
N VAL A 150 15.07 -8.61 0.59
CA VAL A 150 14.99 -7.21 1.00
C VAL A 150 16.25 -6.45 0.64
N LEU A 151 16.08 -5.31 -0.02
CA LEU A 151 17.11 -4.30 -0.22
C LEU A 151 16.90 -3.18 0.79
N ARG A 152 17.99 -2.50 1.16
CA ARG A 152 17.96 -1.32 2.03
C ARG A 152 18.74 -0.17 1.40
N ALA A 153 18.17 1.03 1.40
CA ALA A 153 18.89 2.19 0.87
C ALA A 153 20.12 2.50 1.74
N ALA A 154 21.23 2.84 1.09
CA ALA A 154 22.46 3.27 1.75
C ALA A 154 22.33 4.67 2.36
N GLY A 155 21.43 5.50 1.83
CA GLY A 155 21.14 6.85 2.30
C GLY A 155 19.65 7.19 2.27
N ASN A 156 19.34 8.49 2.27
CA ASN A 156 17.97 8.99 2.40
C ASN A 156 17.22 9.14 1.06
N ASP A 157 17.93 9.25 -0.08
CA ASP A 157 17.30 9.25 -1.40
C ASP A 157 17.08 7.79 -1.85
N PRO A 158 15.83 7.32 -2.01
CA PRO A 158 15.54 5.96 -2.46
C PRO A 158 15.96 5.69 -3.91
N ARG A 159 16.41 6.70 -4.65
CA ARG A 159 17.00 6.55 -5.99
C ARG A 159 18.53 6.47 -5.96
N GLY A 160 19.13 6.49 -4.77
CA GLY A 160 20.57 6.31 -4.55
C GLY A 160 21.00 4.84 -4.57
N ALA A 161 22.12 4.54 -3.91
CA ALA A 161 22.64 3.18 -3.80
C ALA A 161 21.83 2.32 -2.81
N TRP A 162 21.73 1.03 -3.11
CA TRP A 162 21.03 0.04 -2.29
C TRP A 162 21.95 -1.11 -1.92
N GLU A 163 21.76 -1.62 -0.70
CA GLU A 163 22.42 -2.81 -0.16
C GLU A 163 21.46 -3.99 -0.23
N ASP A 164 21.92 -5.13 -0.75
CA ASP A 164 21.16 -6.38 -0.72
C ASP A 164 21.36 -7.07 0.63
N LEU A 165 20.29 -7.20 1.41
CA LEU A 165 20.32 -7.84 2.72
C LEU A 165 20.00 -9.34 2.65
N GLY A 166 19.78 -9.87 1.43
CA GLY A 166 19.53 -11.28 1.18
C GLY A 166 18.05 -11.68 1.31
N ALA A 167 17.83 -12.99 1.34
CA ALA A 167 16.52 -13.59 1.50
C ALA A 167 16.00 -13.40 2.93
N LEU A 168 14.69 -13.20 3.05
CA LEU A 168 13.97 -13.23 4.31
C LEU A 168 13.71 -14.69 4.71
N ASP A 169 13.97 -14.98 5.97
CA ASP A 169 13.75 -16.29 6.58
C ASP A 169 12.25 -16.54 6.80
N THR A 170 11.62 -17.08 5.76
CA THR A 170 10.18 -17.35 5.70
C THR A 170 9.86 -18.82 6.04
N GLY A 171 10.86 -19.54 6.57
CA GLY A 171 10.77 -20.92 7.07
C GLY A 171 10.21 -21.04 8.49
N GLY A 172 10.07 -22.27 8.98
CA GLY A 172 9.53 -22.61 10.29
C GLY A 172 10.60 -22.71 11.39
N ASP A 173 11.88 -22.92 11.04
CA ASP A 173 13.00 -22.95 11.98
C ASP A 173 13.97 -21.78 11.78
N LEU A 174 13.69 -20.68 12.48
CA LEU A 174 14.52 -19.48 12.49
C LEU A 174 15.94 -19.69 13.05
N ALA A 175 16.22 -20.82 13.72
CA ALA A 175 17.53 -21.07 14.30
C ALA A 175 18.52 -21.63 13.28
N THR A 176 18.04 -22.45 12.33
CA THR A 176 18.92 -23.12 11.36
C THR A 176 18.80 -22.56 9.94
N ARG A 177 17.69 -21.91 9.60
CA ARG A 177 17.34 -21.51 8.22
C ARG A 177 17.41 -22.67 7.22
N ALA A 178 17.34 -23.92 7.71
CA ALA A 178 17.48 -25.11 6.89
C ALA A 178 16.23 -25.37 6.03
N ASP A 179 15.13 -24.66 6.30
CA ASP A 179 13.80 -24.87 5.76
C ASP A 179 13.21 -23.62 5.11
N ASP A 180 14.03 -22.78 4.46
CA ASP A 180 13.52 -21.66 3.63
C ASP A 180 12.50 -22.18 2.60
N VAL A 181 11.25 -21.73 2.73
CA VAL A 181 10.13 -22.16 1.88
C VAL A 181 9.88 -21.12 0.79
N TRP A 182 9.27 -21.57 -0.30
CA TRP A 182 8.75 -20.68 -1.34
C TRP A 182 7.90 -19.55 -0.74
N ALA A 183 8.27 -18.32 -1.09
CA ALA A 183 7.63 -17.10 -0.60
C ALA A 183 7.74 -15.97 -1.63
N ILE A 184 6.64 -15.24 -1.85
CA ILE A 184 6.56 -14.06 -2.70
C ILE A 184 5.70 -12.98 -2.03
N ASP A 185 5.67 -11.79 -2.65
CA ASP A 185 4.74 -10.71 -2.29
C ASP A 185 4.84 -10.30 -0.82
N PHE A 186 6.08 -10.14 -0.34
CA PHE A 186 6.34 -9.79 1.04
C PHE A 186 6.07 -8.31 1.29
N THR A 187 5.16 -8.03 2.22
CA THR A 187 4.87 -6.69 2.70
C THR A 187 5.07 -6.60 4.21
N VAL A 188 5.29 -5.40 4.72
CA VAL A 188 5.43 -5.15 6.16
C VAL A 188 4.40 -4.16 6.65
N HIS A 189 3.95 -4.32 7.90
CA HIS A 189 3.06 -3.36 8.53
C HIS A 189 3.20 -3.37 10.04
N ARG A 190 2.96 -2.23 10.69
CA ARG A 190 2.91 -2.15 12.16
C ARG A 190 1.48 -2.32 12.64
N LEU A 191 1.22 -3.32 13.48
CA LEU A 191 -0.06 -3.49 14.16
C LEU A 191 0.17 -3.36 15.66
N ASN A 192 -0.54 -2.43 16.31
CA ASN A 192 -0.37 -2.13 17.75
C ASN A 192 1.10 -1.87 18.14
N GLY A 193 1.84 -1.15 17.29
CA GLY A 193 3.25 -0.82 17.50
C GLY A 193 4.25 -1.94 17.18
N GLN A 194 3.81 -3.20 17.04
CA GLN A 194 4.67 -4.33 16.66
C GLN A 194 4.76 -4.44 15.13
N LEU A 195 5.97 -4.63 14.60
CA LEU A 195 6.19 -4.87 13.17
C LEU A 195 5.87 -6.33 12.82
N TYR A 196 5.11 -6.52 11.75
CA TYR A 196 4.78 -7.82 11.18
C TYR A 196 5.14 -7.85 9.69
N GLY A 197 5.57 -9.02 9.22
CA GLY A 197 5.68 -9.33 7.80
C GLY A 197 4.50 -10.19 7.36
N PHE A 198 3.98 -9.93 6.18
CA PHE A 198 2.91 -10.68 5.53
C PHE A 198 3.36 -11.09 4.14
N TRP A 199 3.06 -12.32 3.72
CA TRP A 199 3.49 -12.82 2.41
C TRP A 199 2.61 -13.94 1.88
N SER A 200 2.73 -14.20 0.57
CA SER A 200 2.24 -15.43 -0.05
C SER A 200 3.30 -16.51 0.07
N GLY A 201 2.94 -17.69 0.57
CA GLY A 201 3.90 -18.78 0.73
C GLY A 201 3.30 -20.18 0.58
N TRP A 202 4.18 -21.17 0.41
CA TRP A 202 3.83 -22.59 0.45
C TRP A 202 3.94 -23.14 1.86
N ASP A 203 3.25 -24.26 2.13
CA ASP A 203 3.46 -25.03 3.37
C ASP A 203 4.85 -25.71 3.35
N ASN A 204 5.24 -26.25 2.19
CA ASN A 204 6.53 -26.93 1.97
C ASN A 204 7.03 -26.68 0.55
N ASN A 205 8.35 -26.73 0.34
CA ASN A 205 8.93 -26.75 -1.00
C ASN A 205 8.52 -28.04 -1.73
N THR A 206 8.28 -27.93 -3.03
CA THR A 206 7.87 -29.04 -3.89
C THR A 206 8.33 -28.78 -5.32
N PRO A 207 8.62 -29.83 -6.11
CA PRO A 207 9.02 -29.67 -7.51
C PRO A 207 7.85 -29.27 -8.44
N VAL A 208 6.63 -29.13 -7.92
CA VAL A 208 5.42 -28.90 -8.73
C VAL A 208 5.10 -27.41 -8.84
N ALA A 209 4.95 -26.91 -10.08
CA ALA A 209 4.66 -25.50 -10.36
C ALA A 209 3.32 -25.01 -9.76
N ARG A 210 2.30 -25.88 -9.73
CA ARG A 210 0.93 -25.57 -9.31
C ARG A 210 0.67 -25.89 -7.84
N THR A 211 1.58 -25.49 -6.98
CA THR A 211 1.48 -25.74 -5.54
C THR A 211 0.64 -24.65 -4.86
N PRO A 212 -0.37 -25.02 -4.05
CA PRO A 212 -1.23 -24.04 -3.41
C PRO A 212 -0.47 -22.98 -2.60
N GLN A 213 -0.95 -21.75 -2.66
CA GLN A 213 -0.37 -20.62 -1.95
C GLN A 213 -1.31 -20.09 -0.88
N PHE A 214 -0.72 -19.60 0.21
CA PHE A 214 -1.44 -19.15 1.39
C PHE A 214 -0.89 -17.83 1.90
N ILE A 215 -1.71 -17.07 2.62
CA ILE A 215 -1.22 -15.86 3.31
C ILE A 215 -0.66 -16.24 4.68
N TYR A 216 0.57 -15.82 4.91
CA TYR A 216 1.30 -15.98 6.15
C TYR A 216 1.55 -14.63 6.83
N VAL A 217 1.72 -14.68 8.15
CA VAL A 217 2.16 -13.55 8.99
C VAL A 217 3.21 -14.02 9.99
N ALA A 218 4.17 -13.15 10.30
CA ALA A 218 5.13 -13.36 11.40
C ALA A 218 5.53 -12.02 12.03
N ARG A 219 5.97 -12.06 13.29
CA ARG A 219 6.60 -10.89 13.92
C ARG A 219 7.95 -10.63 13.28
N MET A 220 8.34 -9.36 13.25
CA MET A 220 9.66 -8.93 12.83
C MET A 220 10.33 -8.13 13.94
N SER A 221 11.64 -8.34 14.15
CA SER A 221 12.44 -7.58 15.12
C SER A 221 12.95 -6.27 14.53
N ASN A 222 13.09 -6.21 13.21
CA ASN A 222 13.42 -5.03 12.41
C ASN A 222 12.91 -5.26 10.97
N PRO A 223 12.93 -4.23 10.09
CA PRO A 223 12.38 -4.34 8.73
C PRO A 223 12.97 -5.45 7.85
N SER A 224 14.12 -6.03 8.18
CA SER A 224 14.74 -7.12 7.40
C SER A 224 14.87 -8.44 8.14
N THR A 225 14.25 -8.59 9.32
CA THR A 225 14.44 -9.80 10.16
C THR A 225 13.12 -10.28 10.77
N ILE A 226 12.64 -11.43 10.30
CA ILE A 226 11.55 -12.19 10.93
C ILE A 226 12.06 -12.75 12.26
N SER A 227 11.24 -12.65 13.31
CA SER A 227 11.61 -12.95 14.70
C SER A 227 10.62 -13.84 15.45
N GLY A 228 9.58 -14.30 14.77
CA GLY A 228 8.57 -15.19 15.34
C GLY A 228 8.15 -16.26 14.33
N PRO A 229 7.38 -17.26 14.78
CA PRO A 229 6.92 -18.33 13.89
C PRO A 229 6.07 -17.76 12.76
N ARG A 230 6.18 -18.37 11.58
CA ARG A 230 5.24 -18.14 10.49
C ARG A 230 3.87 -18.73 10.84
N VAL A 231 2.81 -17.96 10.66
CA VAL A 231 1.44 -18.38 10.91
C VAL A 231 0.62 -18.22 9.64
N ARG A 232 -0.05 -19.28 9.21
CA ARG A 232 -1.00 -19.23 8.09
C ARG A 232 -2.32 -18.61 8.55
N ILE A 233 -2.69 -17.47 7.97
CA ILE A 233 -3.93 -16.74 8.32
C ILE A 233 -5.00 -16.80 7.23
N SER A 234 -4.67 -17.27 6.03
CA SER A 234 -5.67 -17.52 4.98
C SER A 234 -5.31 -18.70 4.10
N SER A 235 -6.34 -19.43 3.68
CA SER A 235 -6.25 -20.46 2.65
C SER A 235 -7.38 -20.34 1.63
N PRO A 236 -7.13 -20.65 0.34
CA PRO A 236 -8.11 -20.57 -0.75
C PRO A 236 -9.20 -21.64 -0.55
N THR A 237 -10.20 -21.31 0.26
CA THR A 237 -11.22 -22.24 0.76
C THR A 237 -12.60 -21.84 0.28
N GLU A 238 -12.79 -20.58 -0.07
CA GLU A 238 -14.04 -20.05 -0.59
C GLU A 238 -14.23 -20.39 -2.07
N SER A 239 -15.49 -20.52 -2.52
CA SER A 239 -15.81 -20.83 -3.92
C SER A 239 -15.29 -19.77 -4.90
N TRP A 240 -15.18 -18.51 -4.48
CA TRP A 240 -14.61 -17.43 -5.27
C TRP A 240 -13.07 -17.41 -5.29
N GLU A 241 -12.40 -18.23 -4.46
CA GLU A 241 -10.94 -18.40 -4.42
C GLU A 241 -10.46 -19.64 -5.18
N ARG A 242 -11.20 -20.75 -5.10
CA ARG A 242 -10.74 -22.07 -5.58
C ARG A 242 -10.73 -22.18 -7.10
N ARG A 243 -9.60 -22.60 -7.67
CA ARG A 243 -9.37 -22.80 -9.10
C ARG A 243 -10.59 -23.36 -9.85
N VAL A 244 -10.89 -22.79 -11.03
CA VAL A 244 -11.98 -23.30 -11.87
C VAL A 244 -11.52 -24.52 -12.65
N ASP A 245 -10.32 -24.43 -13.23
CA ASP A 245 -9.74 -25.53 -13.98
C ASP A 245 -9.01 -26.48 -13.01
N PRO A 246 -9.46 -27.75 -12.90
CA PRO A 246 -8.79 -28.71 -12.01
C PRO A 246 -7.42 -29.15 -12.52
N THR A 247 -7.14 -28.99 -13.81
CA THR A 247 -5.91 -29.38 -14.51
C THR A 247 -4.90 -28.24 -14.53
N ASP A 248 -5.36 -27.06 -14.92
CA ASP A 248 -4.51 -25.89 -15.19
C ASP A 248 -4.73 -24.71 -14.25
N GLY A 249 -5.53 -24.89 -13.21
CA GLY A 249 -5.76 -23.87 -12.22
C GLY A 249 -4.87 -23.99 -10.98
N LEU A 250 -4.83 -22.93 -10.19
CA LEU A 250 -4.02 -22.82 -8.98
C LEU A 250 -4.87 -22.23 -7.84
N ASP A 251 -4.99 -22.97 -6.75
CA ASP A 251 -5.57 -22.46 -5.51
C ASP A 251 -4.55 -21.54 -4.84
N LEU A 252 -4.78 -20.23 -4.89
CA LEU A 252 -3.84 -19.26 -4.34
C LEU A 252 -4.53 -18.13 -3.58
N ASN A 253 -3.87 -17.69 -2.52
CA ASN A 253 -3.98 -16.35 -1.98
C ASN A 253 -2.59 -15.70 -2.05
N GLU A 254 -2.46 -14.55 -2.70
CA GLU A 254 -1.18 -13.85 -2.89
C GLU A 254 -1.33 -12.32 -2.76
N GLY A 255 -0.26 -11.55 -2.96
CA GLY A 255 -0.30 -10.08 -2.92
C GLY A 255 -0.97 -9.47 -1.68
N PRO A 256 -0.64 -9.89 -0.44
CA PRO A 256 -1.27 -9.32 0.75
C PRO A 256 -0.89 -7.84 0.91
N GLN A 257 -1.87 -7.00 1.19
CA GLN A 257 -1.72 -5.58 1.52
C GLN A 257 -2.46 -5.27 2.81
N VAL A 258 -1.74 -4.73 3.79
CA VAL A 258 -2.33 -4.34 5.07
C VAL A 258 -2.92 -2.93 4.95
N LEU A 259 -4.13 -2.75 5.47
CA LEU A 259 -4.86 -1.50 5.46
C LEU A 259 -5.49 -1.26 6.83
N GLU A 260 -5.31 -0.06 7.40
CA GLU A 260 -5.89 0.32 8.68
C GLU A 260 -6.78 1.56 8.57
N HIS A 261 -7.90 1.54 9.29
CA HIS A 261 -8.82 2.68 9.38
C HIS A 261 -9.66 2.60 10.65
N ASN A 262 -9.72 3.70 11.40
CA ASN A 262 -10.55 3.85 12.61
C ASN A 262 -10.44 2.67 13.60
N GLY A 263 -9.22 2.16 13.81
CA GLY A 263 -8.96 1.05 14.73
C GLY A 263 -9.28 -0.34 14.18
N HIS A 264 -9.65 -0.45 12.90
CA HIS A 264 -9.75 -1.72 12.19
C HIS A 264 -8.50 -1.96 11.34
N ALA A 265 -8.07 -3.22 11.26
CA ALA A 265 -7.01 -3.67 10.38
C ALA A 265 -7.54 -4.74 9.42
N PHE A 266 -7.12 -4.64 8.17
CA PHE A 266 -7.50 -5.53 7.08
C PHE A 266 -6.25 -6.04 6.37
N VAL A 267 -6.30 -7.27 5.88
CA VAL A 267 -5.37 -7.78 4.86
C VAL A 267 -6.20 -7.99 3.60
N ILE A 268 -5.95 -7.17 2.58
CA ILE A 268 -6.52 -7.34 1.25
C ILE A 268 -5.55 -8.20 0.46
N TYR A 269 -6.02 -9.25 -0.18
CA TYR A 269 -5.15 -10.20 -0.88
C TYR A 269 -5.77 -10.57 -2.21
N SER A 270 -4.95 -11.01 -3.15
CA SER A 270 -5.41 -11.48 -4.44
C SER A 270 -5.65 -12.98 -4.44
N THR A 271 -6.60 -13.44 -5.25
CA THR A 271 -6.91 -14.85 -5.45
C THR A 271 -7.31 -15.10 -6.90
N ARG A 272 -7.38 -16.38 -7.28
CA ARG A 272 -7.33 -16.85 -8.66
C ARG A 272 -6.01 -16.54 -9.32
N GLU A 273 -5.85 -16.97 -10.54
CA GLU A 273 -4.61 -16.93 -11.29
C GLU A 273 -4.43 -15.55 -11.95
N SER A 274 -3.34 -14.84 -11.66
CA SER A 274 -3.05 -13.50 -12.19
C SER A 274 -2.95 -13.43 -13.72
N TRP A 275 -2.74 -14.58 -14.39
CA TRP A 275 -2.78 -14.66 -15.83
C TRP A 275 -4.18 -14.73 -16.42
N THR A 276 -5.23 -14.85 -15.60
CA THR A 276 -6.62 -15.01 -16.03
C THR A 276 -7.49 -13.80 -15.65
N ARG A 277 -8.60 -13.64 -16.35
CA ARG A 277 -9.64 -12.65 -16.03
C ARG A 277 -10.33 -12.89 -14.68
N ALA A 278 -10.20 -14.09 -14.12
CA ALA A 278 -10.81 -14.46 -12.85
C ALA A 278 -10.09 -13.83 -11.63
N TYR A 279 -8.89 -13.27 -11.79
CA TYR A 279 -8.13 -12.60 -10.74
C TYR A 279 -8.97 -11.53 -10.01
N ARG A 280 -8.93 -11.54 -8.68
CA ARG A 280 -9.79 -10.70 -7.84
C ARG A 280 -9.21 -10.54 -6.43
N LEU A 281 -9.77 -9.61 -5.66
CA LEU A 281 -9.37 -9.36 -4.27
C LEU A 281 -10.34 -10.02 -3.26
N GLY A 282 -9.76 -10.66 -2.25
CA GLY A 282 -10.39 -11.06 -0.99
C GLY A 282 -9.95 -10.17 0.17
N GLN A 283 -10.58 -10.36 1.33
CA GLN A 283 -10.30 -9.58 2.53
C GLN A 283 -10.24 -10.47 3.78
N LEU A 284 -9.28 -10.21 4.65
CA LEU A 284 -9.29 -10.63 6.04
C LEU A 284 -9.46 -9.40 6.93
N ARG A 285 -10.38 -9.43 7.89
CA ARG A 285 -10.52 -8.40 8.94
C ARG A 285 -9.95 -8.95 10.24
N LEU A 286 -9.06 -8.21 10.89
CA LEU A 286 -8.62 -8.52 12.24
C LEU A 286 -9.76 -8.21 13.23
N THR A 287 -10.31 -9.25 13.83
CA THR A 287 -11.44 -9.22 14.79
C THR A 287 -11.05 -9.68 16.18
N GLY A 288 -9.97 -10.48 16.30
CA GLY A 288 -9.33 -10.80 17.56
C GLY A 288 -8.21 -9.82 17.92
N THR A 289 -7.52 -10.08 19.04
CA THR A 289 -6.46 -9.21 19.56
C THR A 289 -5.06 -9.59 19.09
N ASP A 290 -4.85 -10.84 18.68
CA ASP A 290 -3.54 -11.36 18.26
C ASP A 290 -3.51 -11.67 16.76
N PRO A 291 -2.77 -10.88 15.95
CA PRO A 291 -2.59 -11.14 14.51
C PRO A 291 -1.98 -12.50 14.20
N LEU A 292 -1.27 -13.13 15.16
CA LEU A 292 -0.68 -14.46 15.00
C LEU A 292 -1.64 -15.61 15.34
N GLN A 293 -2.92 -15.33 15.63
CA GLN A 293 -3.93 -16.36 15.76
C GLN A 293 -4.79 -16.39 14.48
N PRO A 294 -4.83 -17.52 13.74
CA PRO A 294 -5.67 -17.60 12.54
C PRO A 294 -7.14 -17.28 12.81
N SER A 295 -7.65 -17.66 13.99
CA SER A 295 -9.02 -17.37 14.42
C SER A 295 -9.29 -15.89 14.71
N SER A 296 -8.26 -15.04 14.81
CA SER A 296 -8.45 -13.59 14.91
C SER A 296 -8.89 -12.96 13.59
N TRP A 297 -8.77 -13.66 12.47
CA TRP A 297 -9.04 -13.12 11.14
C TRP A 297 -10.38 -13.64 10.60
N THR A 298 -11.29 -12.72 10.30
CA THR A 298 -12.55 -13.03 9.62
C THR A 298 -12.40 -12.79 8.12
N LYS A 299 -12.62 -13.82 7.30
CA LYS A 299 -12.55 -13.73 5.83
C LYS A 299 -13.86 -13.24 5.22
N SER A 300 -13.78 -12.39 4.20
CA SER A 300 -14.89 -12.01 3.34
C SER A 300 -14.44 -11.73 1.90
N GLY A 301 -15.38 -11.75 0.95
CA GLY A 301 -15.10 -11.40 -0.44
C GLY A 301 -16.06 -12.03 -1.45
N PRO A 302 -15.79 -11.82 -2.76
CA PRO A 302 -14.74 -10.94 -3.28
C PRO A 302 -15.06 -9.47 -2.99
N VAL A 303 -14.04 -8.68 -2.66
CA VAL A 303 -14.20 -7.23 -2.35
C VAL A 303 -13.87 -6.33 -3.54
N PHE A 304 -13.23 -6.88 -4.57
CA PHE A 304 -12.94 -6.20 -5.84
C PHE A 304 -12.73 -7.25 -6.93
N ALA A 305 -13.44 -7.16 -8.06
CA ALA A 305 -13.43 -8.17 -9.11
C ALA A 305 -13.73 -7.56 -10.48
N GLU A 306 -13.65 -8.38 -11.54
CA GLU A 306 -13.95 -8.00 -12.92
C GLU A 306 -15.29 -7.23 -13.02
N ALA A 307 -15.23 -6.03 -13.61
CA ALA A 307 -16.38 -5.21 -13.95
C ALA A 307 -15.97 -4.18 -15.00
N ASN A 308 -16.94 -3.60 -15.72
CA ASN A 308 -16.72 -2.47 -16.64
C ASN A 308 -15.59 -2.72 -17.66
N GLU A 309 -15.52 -3.94 -18.18
CA GLU A 309 -14.48 -4.41 -19.12
C GLU A 309 -13.04 -4.32 -18.56
N VAL A 310 -12.90 -4.27 -17.24
CA VAL A 310 -11.62 -4.38 -16.54
C VAL A 310 -11.49 -5.79 -16.00
N TYR A 311 -10.60 -6.57 -16.60
CA TYR A 311 -10.45 -7.99 -16.34
C TYR A 311 -9.33 -8.28 -15.34
N GLY A 312 -9.55 -9.23 -14.44
CA GLY A 312 -8.53 -9.70 -13.51
C GLY A 312 -7.88 -8.61 -12.64
N PRO A 313 -8.63 -7.73 -11.96
CA PRO A 313 -8.02 -6.73 -11.09
C PRO A 313 -7.38 -7.39 -9.85
N GLY A 314 -6.14 -7.04 -9.54
CA GLY A 314 -5.49 -7.54 -8.32
C GLY A 314 -4.08 -7.00 -8.10
N HIS A 315 -3.37 -7.68 -7.19
CA HIS A 315 -2.09 -7.29 -6.57
C HIS A 315 -2.03 -5.78 -6.39
N ASN A 316 -2.85 -5.29 -5.46
CA ASN A 316 -3.05 -3.87 -5.27
C ASN A 316 -1.99 -3.26 -4.33
N GLY A 317 -2.09 -1.95 -4.14
CA GLY A 317 -1.49 -1.17 -3.08
C GLY A 317 -2.46 -0.09 -2.63
N PHE A 318 -2.14 0.58 -1.53
CA PHE A 318 -2.95 1.68 -0.99
C PHE A 318 -2.10 2.91 -0.74
N THR A 319 -2.68 4.07 -0.99
CA THR A 319 -2.03 5.34 -0.68
C THR A 319 -3.06 6.42 -0.41
N LYS A 320 -2.58 7.59 0.02
CA LYS A 320 -3.40 8.78 0.21
C LYS A 320 -3.19 9.74 -0.95
N SER A 321 -4.17 10.62 -1.19
CA SER A 321 -3.96 11.82 -2.02
C SER A 321 -2.86 12.72 -1.43
N PRO A 322 -2.26 13.64 -2.20
CA PRO A 322 -1.15 14.46 -1.69
C PRO A 322 -1.48 15.30 -0.46
N ASP A 323 -2.74 15.72 -0.32
CA ASP A 323 -3.23 16.46 0.85
C ASP A 323 -3.74 15.57 2.00
N GLY A 324 -3.70 14.24 1.83
CA GLY A 324 -4.12 13.25 2.83
C GLY A 324 -5.63 13.06 2.98
N THR A 325 -6.46 13.74 2.18
CA THR A 325 -7.92 13.77 2.37
C THR A 325 -8.67 12.60 1.71
N GLU A 326 -8.04 11.91 0.77
CA GLU A 326 -8.65 10.80 0.03
C GLU A 326 -7.82 9.52 0.14
N ASP A 327 -8.53 8.39 0.14
CA ASP A 327 -7.96 7.05 0.09
C ASP A 327 -8.00 6.51 -1.34
N TRP A 328 -6.87 6.00 -1.81
CA TRP A 328 -6.68 5.54 -3.17
C TRP A 328 -6.20 4.10 -3.21
N ILE A 329 -6.82 3.30 -4.08
CA ILE A 329 -6.34 1.98 -4.46
C ILE A 329 -5.59 2.10 -5.78
N ILE A 330 -4.38 1.56 -5.83
CA ILE A 330 -3.62 1.33 -7.06
C ILE A 330 -3.58 -0.18 -7.29
N TYR A 331 -3.81 -0.64 -8.51
CA TYR A 331 -3.92 -2.07 -8.81
C TYR A 331 -3.55 -2.34 -10.26
N HIS A 332 -3.23 -3.58 -10.60
CA HIS A 332 -3.12 -3.96 -12.00
C HIS A 332 -4.40 -4.64 -12.48
N ALA A 333 -4.62 -4.60 -13.79
CA ALA A 333 -5.63 -5.39 -14.48
C ALA A 333 -5.08 -5.88 -15.83
N LYS A 334 -5.70 -6.91 -16.40
CA LYS A 334 -5.30 -7.45 -17.71
C LYS A 334 -5.65 -6.48 -18.83
N VAL A 335 -4.80 -6.48 -19.87
CA VAL A 335 -5.09 -5.78 -21.13
C VAL A 335 -6.05 -6.59 -21.99
N ASP A 336 -5.88 -7.91 -22.00
CA ASP A 336 -6.60 -8.84 -22.87
C ASP A 336 -7.38 -9.87 -22.03
N THR A 337 -8.40 -10.51 -22.62
CA THR A 337 -9.23 -11.50 -21.91
C THR A 337 -8.61 -12.89 -21.84
N GLY A 338 -7.62 -13.19 -22.69
CA GLY A 338 -6.93 -14.48 -22.76
C GLY A 338 -5.88 -14.69 -21.66
N PRO A 339 -5.46 -15.95 -21.42
CA PRO A 339 -4.44 -16.27 -20.44
C PRO A 339 -3.07 -15.70 -20.85
N ASN A 340 -2.57 -14.72 -20.09
CA ASN A 340 -1.26 -14.08 -20.28
C ASN A 340 -0.94 -13.16 -19.09
N TRP A 341 0.28 -12.61 -19.02
CA TRP A 341 0.68 -11.65 -17.98
C TRP A 341 0.72 -10.18 -18.43
N ASN A 342 0.11 -9.85 -19.58
CA ASN A 342 0.03 -8.48 -20.09
C ASN A 342 -0.95 -7.67 -19.24
N ARG A 343 -0.41 -6.71 -18.49
CA ARG A 343 -1.13 -5.98 -17.44
C ARG A 343 -0.85 -4.47 -17.53
N VAL A 344 -1.82 -3.70 -17.04
CA VAL A 344 -1.76 -2.24 -16.91
C VAL A 344 -2.10 -1.84 -15.49
N ILE A 345 -1.49 -0.75 -15.03
CA ILE A 345 -1.70 -0.17 -13.71
C ILE A 345 -2.86 0.82 -13.79
N ARG A 346 -3.75 0.75 -12.81
CA ARG A 346 -4.94 1.57 -12.65
C ARG A 346 -4.96 2.15 -11.25
N ALA A 347 -5.57 3.31 -11.09
CA ALA A 347 -5.80 3.93 -9.79
C ALA A 347 -7.23 4.49 -9.71
N GLN A 348 -7.85 4.38 -8.54
CA GLN A 348 -9.12 5.04 -8.26
C GLN A 348 -9.28 5.31 -6.76
N ARG A 349 -10.04 6.35 -6.44
CA ARG A 349 -10.46 6.62 -5.06
C ARG A 349 -11.37 5.51 -4.57
N PHE A 350 -11.24 5.16 -3.30
CA PHE A 350 -12.20 4.32 -2.58
C PHE A 350 -12.73 5.04 -1.34
N THR A 351 -13.75 4.46 -0.71
CA THR A 351 -14.39 5.04 0.48
C THR A 351 -14.50 4.00 1.58
N TRP A 352 -15.10 4.36 2.71
CA TRP A 352 -15.24 3.49 3.87
C TRP A 352 -16.72 3.27 4.18
N ARG A 353 -17.09 2.03 4.47
CA ARG A 353 -18.44 1.68 4.91
C ARG A 353 -18.65 2.07 6.37
N ALA A 354 -19.92 2.13 6.78
CA ALA A 354 -20.29 2.46 8.16
C ALA A 354 -19.71 1.48 9.20
N ASP A 355 -19.43 0.23 8.83
CA ASP A 355 -18.81 -0.76 9.71
C ASP A 355 -17.28 -0.67 9.78
N GLY A 356 -16.70 0.33 9.11
CA GLY A 356 -15.26 0.59 9.03
C GLY A 356 -14.52 -0.21 7.95
N SER A 357 -15.20 -1.08 7.19
CA SER A 357 -14.58 -1.82 6.07
C SER A 357 -14.36 -0.94 4.83
N PRO A 358 -13.33 -1.20 4.02
CA PRO A 358 -13.10 -0.46 2.79
C PRO A 358 -14.16 -0.79 1.72
N ASP A 359 -14.62 0.23 1.00
CA ASP A 359 -15.47 0.12 -0.17
C ASP A 359 -14.71 0.56 -1.43
N PHE A 360 -14.10 -0.42 -2.10
CA PHE A 360 -13.38 -0.22 -3.36
C PHE A 360 -14.30 0.06 -4.56
N GLY A 361 -15.61 -0.15 -4.42
CA GLY A 361 -16.56 -0.13 -5.52
C GLY A 361 -16.21 -1.16 -6.61
N GLN A 362 -16.39 -0.76 -7.86
CA GLN A 362 -16.00 -1.55 -9.03
C GLN A 362 -14.83 -0.90 -9.76
N PRO A 363 -13.97 -1.67 -10.45
CA PRO A 363 -13.00 -1.10 -11.37
C PRO A 363 -13.66 -0.13 -12.36
N VAL A 364 -13.15 1.09 -12.47
CA VAL A 364 -13.69 2.09 -13.42
C VAL A 364 -13.27 1.73 -14.85
N ALA A 365 -14.20 1.82 -15.82
CA ALA A 365 -13.93 1.60 -17.25
C ALA A 365 -12.79 2.49 -17.78
N SER A 366 -12.06 1.99 -18.78
CA SER A 366 -11.03 2.77 -19.46
C SER A 366 -11.63 3.97 -20.20
N GLY A 367 -10.92 5.09 -20.24
CA GLY A 367 -11.38 6.32 -20.91
C GLY A 367 -12.42 7.16 -20.14
N VAL A 368 -12.96 6.67 -19.02
CA VAL A 368 -13.78 7.49 -18.12
C VAL A 368 -12.89 8.53 -17.43
N ALA A 369 -13.27 9.81 -17.55
CA ALA A 369 -12.59 10.90 -16.88
C ALA A 369 -12.87 10.85 -15.37
N LEU A 370 -11.82 10.71 -14.57
CA LEU A 370 -11.85 10.73 -13.11
C LEU A 370 -11.13 11.98 -12.61
N PRO A 371 -11.59 12.63 -11.53
CA PRO A 371 -10.83 13.71 -10.91
C PRO A 371 -9.46 13.19 -10.46
N VAL A 372 -8.40 13.98 -10.64
CA VAL A 372 -7.10 13.67 -10.05
C VAL A 372 -7.19 13.64 -8.52
N PRO A 373 -6.31 12.90 -7.82
CA PRO A 373 -6.24 12.92 -6.35
C PRO A 373 -6.19 14.35 -5.78
N SER A 374 -6.91 14.59 -4.69
CA SER A 374 -6.97 15.92 -4.07
C SER A 374 -5.58 16.44 -3.67
N GLY A 375 -5.23 17.64 -4.12
CA GLY A 375 -3.89 18.23 -3.93
C GLY A 375 -2.84 17.78 -4.97
N GLU A 376 -3.19 16.92 -5.92
CA GLU A 376 -2.31 16.59 -7.04
C GLU A 376 -2.23 17.74 -8.07
N PRO A 377 -1.03 18.10 -8.56
CA PRO A 377 -0.88 19.18 -9.53
C PRO A 377 -1.47 18.80 -10.90
N CYS A 378 -2.26 19.71 -11.47
CA CYS A 378 -2.86 19.54 -12.79
C CYS A 378 -1.84 19.50 -13.93
N THR A 379 -0.82 20.34 -13.89
CA THR A 379 0.24 20.44 -14.92
C THR A 379 1.41 19.54 -14.57
N GLN A 380 2.19 19.14 -15.59
CA GLN A 380 3.40 18.32 -15.37
C GLN A 380 4.50 19.08 -14.64
#